data_AF-A0A7V8FUB1-F1
#
_entry.id   AF-A0A7V8FUB1-F1
#
_cell.length_a   1.000
_cell.length_b   1.000
_cell.length_c   1.000
_cell.angle_alpha   90.00
_cell.angle_beta   90.00
_cell.angle_gamma   90.00
#
_symmetry.space_group_name_H-M   'P 1'
#
loop_
_entity.id
_entity.type
_entity.pdbx_description
1 polymer ?
#
loop_
_entity_poly.entity_id
_entity_poly.type
_entity_poly.pdbx_seq_one_letter_code
_entity_poly.pdbx_strand_id
1 'polypeptide(L)' 'MSITTKVGAVTFTHNAAMTGEVEIERAGLAVKVPFEALTKIVADKVRQQMIEGIEELKPHEILALAASKATKKA' A
#
# COMPACT_ATOMS: atom_id res chain seq x y z
N MET A 1 -1.62 -13.09 -19.34
CA MET A 1 -2.77 -12.18 -19.47
C MET A 1 -2.44 -10.88 -18.73
N SER A 2 -2.47 -9.76 -19.43
CA SER A 2 -2.30 -8.42 -18.83
C SER A 2 -3.63 -7.90 -18.31
N ILE A 3 -3.59 -7.22 -17.17
CA ILE A 3 -4.70 -6.54 -16.54
C ILE A 3 -4.36 -5.05 -16.55
N THR A 4 -5.34 -4.23 -16.95
CA THR A 4 -5.21 -2.78 -16.92
C THR A 4 -6.23 -2.21 -15.95
N THR A 5 -5.76 -1.43 -14.99
CA THR A 5 -6.57 -0.76 -13.96
C THR A 5 -6.38 0.74 -14.10
N LYS A 6 -7.48 1.50 -14.17
CA LYS A 6 -7.44 2.97 -14.27
C LYS A 6 -7.95 3.61 -12.99
N VAL A 7 -7.14 4.49 -12.39
CA VAL A 7 -7.48 5.24 -11.18
C VAL A 7 -7.28 6.72 -11.47
N GLY A 8 -8.39 7.44 -11.64
CA GLY A 8 -8.36 8.84 -12.05
C GLY A 8 -7.63 9.03 -13.39
N ALA A 9 -6.57 9.83 -13.37
CA ALA A 9 -5.73 10.11 -14.55
C ALA A 9 -4.54 9.14 -14.71
N VAL A 10 -4.44 8.11 -13.87
CA VAL A 10 -3.34 7.14 -13.89
C VAL A 10 -3.84 5.78 -14.37
N THR A 11 -3.08 5.15 -15.27
CA THR A 11 -3.32 3.80 -15.76
C THR A 11 -2.21 2.88 -15.25
N PHE A 12 -2.57 1.73 -14.71
CA PHE A 12 -1.66 0.68 -14.28
C PHE A 12 -1.86 -0.54 -15.16
N THR A 13 -0.80 -1.07 -15.72
CA THR A 13 -0.82 -2.32 -16.49
C THR A 13 0.13 -3.31 -15.86
N HIS A 14 -0.38 -4.46 -15.46
CA HIS A 14 0.39 -5.53 -14.80
C HIS A 14 -0.09 -6.90 -15.26
N ASN A 15 0.68 -7.95 -14.99
CA ASN A 15 0.20 -9.30 -15.25
C ASN A 15 -0.80 -9.76 -14.17
N ALA A 16 -1.62 -10.76 -14.49
CA ALA A 16 -2.60 -11.32 -13.54
C ALA A 16 -1.95 -12.01 -12.32
N ALA A 17 -0.71 -12.48 -12.47
CA ALA A 17 0.03 -13.12 -11.39
C ALA A 17 0.65 -12.12 -10.40
N MET A 18 0.54 -10.81 -10.67
CA MET A 18 1.19 -9.74 -9.89
C MET A 18 2.69 -9.96 -9.71
N THR A 19 3.38 -10.33 -10.80
CA THR A 19 4.84 -10.53 -10.82
C THR A 19 5.50 -9.71 -11.92
N GLY A 20 6.82 -9.57 -11.89
CA GLY A 20 7.56 -8.83 -12.91
C GLY A 20 7.35 -7.32 -12.79
N GLU A 21 7.09 -6.65 -13.90
CA GLU A 21 6.95 -5.19 -13.96
C GLU A 21 5.49 -4.75 -14.04
N VAL A 22 5.22 -3.59 -13.43
CA VAL A 22 4.00 -2.82 -13.57
C VAL A 22 4.34 -1.58 -14.38
N GLU A 23 3.62 -1.36 -15.47
CA GLU A 23 3.67 -0.12 -16.22
C GLU A 23 2.64 0.86 -15.65
N ILE A 24 3.10 2.07 -15.34
CA ILE A 24 2.29 3.15 -14.79
C ILE A 24 2.33 4.30 -15.78
N GLU A 25 1.17 4.67 -16.31
CA GLU A 25 1.03 5.77 -17.27
C GLU A 25 0.23 6.92 -16.66
N ARG A 26 0.74 8.15 -16.82
CA ARG A 26 0.02 9.38 -16.47
C ARG A 26 0.40 10.50 -17.43
N ALA A 27 -0.58 11.12 -18.07
CA ALA A 27 -0.38 12.29 -18.94
C ALA A 27 0.70 12.09 -20.04
N GLY A 28 0.73 10.89 -20.66
CA GLY A 28 1.68 10.54 -21.71
C GLY A 28 3.08 10.14 -21.22
N LEU A 29 3.32 10.12 -19.91
CA LEU A 29 4.53 9.55 -19.31
C LEU A 29 4.23 8.13 -18.84
N ALA A 30 4.98 7.15 -19.34
CA ALA A 30 4.92 5.76 -18.92
C ALA A 30 6.22 5.36 -18.19
N VAL A 31 6.08 4.75 -17.02
CA VAL A 31 7.20 4.26 -16.20
C VAL A 31 6.95 2.79 -15.87
N LYS A 32 7.99 1.96 -16.02
CA LYS A 32 7.96 0.56 -15.60
C LYS A 32 8.65 0.40 -14.26
N VAL A 33 7.96 -0.25 -13.33
CA VAL A 33 8.45 -0.46 -11.97
C VAL A 33 8.27 -1.94 -11.60
N PRO A 34 9.29 -2.60 -11.02
CA PRO A 34 9.12 -3.95 -10.51
C PRO A 34 8.00 -4.00 -9.45
N PHE A 35 7.12 -5.00 -9.55
CA PHE A 35 6.01 -5.18 -8.61
C PHE A 35 6.51 -5.29 -7.16
N GLU A 36 7.63 -5.98 -6.93
CA GLU A 36 8.26 -6.10 -5.61
C GLU A 36 8.74 -4.76 -5.03
N ALA A 37 9.12 -3.81 -5.88
CA ALA A 37 9.48 -2.48 -5.42
C ALA A 37 8.24 -1.69 -5.00
N LEU A 38 7.15 -1.80 -5.77
CA LEU A 38 5.88 -1.16 -5.44
C LEU A 38 5.29 -1.69 -4.12
N THR A 39 5.35 -3.00 -3.86
CA THR A 39 4.84 -3.57 -2.60
C THR A 39 5.59 -3.05 -1.39
N LYS A 40 6.92 -2.87 -1.49
CA LYS A 40 7.73 -2.25 -0.43
C LYS A 40 7.33 -0.79 -0.19
N ILE A 41 7.20 0.00 -1.26
CA ILE A 41 6.77 1.40 -1.16
C ILE A 41 5.40 1.51 -0.49
N VAL A 42 4.44 0.67 -0.86
CA VAL A 42 3.12 0.65 -0.24
C VAL A 42 3.20 0.26 1.23
N ALA A 43 3.97 -0.78 1.57
CA ALA A 43 4.14 -1.21 2.96
C ALA A 43 4.74 -0.10 3.83
N ASP A 44 5.73 0.63 3.31
CA ASP A 44 6.35 1.75 4.00
C ASP A 44 5.39 2.92 4.17
N LYS A 45 4.59 3.23 3.15
CA LYS A 45 3.58 4.30 3.24
C LYS A 45 2.48 3.97 4.24
N VAL A 46 2.00 2.72 4.25
CA VAL A 46 1.02 2.26 5.24
C VAL A 46 1.61 2.33 6.65
N ARG A 47 2.86 1.89 6.84
CA ARG A 47 3.53 1.99 8.13
C ARG A 47 3.64 3.44 8.60
N GLN A 48 4.02 4.36 7.72
CA GLN A 48 4.09 5.78 8.03
C GLN A 48 2.72 6.32 8.48
N GLN A 49 1.65 6.04 7.71
CA GLN A 49 0.30 6.47 8.06
C GLN A 49 -0.18 5.89 9.39
N MET A 50 0.19 4.65 9.70
CA MET A 50 -0.12 4.04 11.00
C MET A 50 0.62 4.74 12.14
N ILE A 51 1.88 5.14 11.95
CA ILE A 51 2.66 5.87 12.95
C ILE A 51 2.01 7.23 13.20
N GLU A 52 1.76 8.00 12.13
CA GLU A 52 1.08 9.30 12.20
C GLU A 52 -0.26 9.17 12.93
N GLY A 53 -1.07 8.15 12.60
CA GLY A 53 -2.33 7.90 13.29
C GLY A 53 -2.17 7.51 14.76
N ILE A 54 -1.08 6.86 15.17
CA ILE A 54 -0.82 6.53 16.58
C ILE A 54 -0.39 7.78 17.35
N GLU A 55 0.37 8.69 16.74
CA GLU A 55 0.82 9.93 17.37
C GLU A 55 -0.35 10.87 17.74
N GLU A 56 -1.47 10.77 17.02
CA GLU A 56 -2.69 11.53 17.28
C GLU A 56 -3.55 10.95 18.43
N LEU A 57 -3.26 9.73 18.89
CA LEU A 57 -4.05 9.06 19.93
C LEU A 57 -3.63 9.47 21.34
N LYS A 58 -4.61 9.51 22.24
CA LYS A 58 -4.33 9.64 23.67
C LYS A 58 -3.78 8.31 24.22
N PRO A 59 -2.98 8.33 25.31
CA PRO A 59 -2.38 7.13 25.88
C PRO A 59 -3.36 5.98 26.18
N HIS A 60 -4.58 6.29 26.64
CA HIS A 60 -5.59 5.25 26.94
C HIS A 60 -6.15 4.58 25.68
N GLU A 61 -6.19 5.29 24.55
CA GLU A 61 -6.65 4.77 23.26
C GLU A 61 -5.58 3.83 22.66
N ILE A 62 -4.30 4.18 22.81
CA ILE A 62 -3.16 3.32 22.43
C ILE A 62 -3.19 2.01 23.22
N LEU A 63 -3.42 2.08 24.54
CA LEU A 63 -3.51 0.88 25.39
C LEU A 63 -4.68 -0.02 25.00
N ALA A 64 -5.84 0.56 24.68
CA ALA A 64 -6.99 -0.20 24.20
C ALA A 64 -6.70 -0.88 22.85
N LEU A 65 -6.04 -0.16 21.93
CA LEU A 65 -5.65 -0.71 20.63
C LEU A 65 -4.65 -1.87 20.80
N ALA A 66 -3.63 -1.71 21.64
CA ALA A 66 -2.63 -2.74 21.93
C ALA A 66 -3.28 -3.99 22.56
N ALA A 67 -4.19 -3.81 23.52
CA ALA A 67 -4.92 -4.91 24.16
C ALA A 67 -5.81 -5.67 23.16
N SER A 68 -6.47 -4.97 22.23
CA SER A 68 -7.30 -5.60 21.19
C SER A 68 -6.50 -6.45 20.19
N LYS A 69 -5.24 -6.07 19.92
CA LYS A 69 -4.33 -6.83 19.04
C LYS A 69 -3.72 -8.03 19.75
N ALA A 70 -3.42 -7.91 21.05
CA ALA A 70 -2.87 -8.99 21.86
C ALA A 70 -3.87 -10.15 22.08
N THR A 71 -5.16 -9.83 22.22
CA THR A 71 -6.23 -10.82 22.44
C THR A 71 -6.65 -11.59 21.19
N LYS A 72 -6.36 -11.07 19.99
CA LYS A 72 -6.70 -11.71 18.71
C LYS A 72 -5.75 -12.86 18.30
N LYS A 73 -4.84 -13.28 19.20
CA LYS A 73 -3.85 -14.34 18.98
C LYS A 73 -4.17 -15.65 19.72
N ALA A 74 -5.42 -15.83 20.16
CA ALA A 74 -5.93 -17.07 20.75
C ALA A 74 -6.80 -17.84 19.75
#